data_AF-A0A521VZF8-F1
#
_entry.id   AF-A0A521VZF8-F1
#
_cell.length_a   1.000
_cell.length_b   1.000
_cell.length_c   1.000
_cell.angle_alpha   90.00
_cell.angle_beta   90.00
_cell.angle_gamma   90.00
#
_symmetry.space_group_name_H-M   'P 1'
#
loop_
_entity.id
_entity.type
_entity.pdbx_description
1 polymer ?
#
loop_
_entity_poly.entity_id
_entity_poly.type
_entity_poly.pdbx_seq_one_letter_code
_entity_poly.pdbx_strand_id
1 'polypeptide(L)'
;MAACIAAPASQERKIEALVLRTHVTLCQFKPRGCAGYMVVATTERPGKREQWTVQIPLGVPIRRGEDYVFLASLGGSAISVTYVRERDAIVARSIEVIDAKAVEVIDPPAR
;
A
#
# COMPACT_ATOMS: atom_id res chain seq x y z
N MET A 1 -26.08 30.12 -11.14
CA MET A 1 -25.06 29.29 -11.82
C MET A 1 -23.94 29.03 -10.82
N ALA A 2 -23.89 27.85 -10.22
CA ALA A 2 -22.82 27.46 -9.30
C ALA A 2 -21.80 26.62 -10.08
N ALA A 3 -20.60 27.17 -10.27
CA ALA A 3 -19.49 26.44 -10.83
C ALA A 3 -18.93 25.50 -9.75
N CYS A 4 -19.24 24.21 -9.84
CA CYS A 4 -18.50 23.18 -9.13
C CYS A 4 -17.09 23.14 -9.72
N ILE A 5 -16.14 23.77 -9.04
CA ILE A 5 -14.72 23.60 -9.32
C ILE A 5 -14.38 22.18 -8.87
N ALA A 6 -14.41 21.23 -9.81
CA ALA A 6 -13.89 19.90 -9.58
C ALA A 6 -12.39 20.03 -9.30
N ALA A 7 -11.99 19.82 -8.05
CA ALA A 7 -10.59 19.67 -7.70
C ALA A 7 -9.97 18.59 -8.61
N PRO A 8 -8.69 18.71 -9.00
CA PRO A 8 -8.05 17.69 -9.81
C PRO A 8 -8.15 16.37 -9.06
N ALA A 9 -8.90 15.42 -9.64
CA ALA A 9 -9.02 14.09 -9.10
C ALA A 9 -7.60 13.50 -9.02
N SER A 10 -7.07 13.34 -7.82
CA SER A 10 -5.81 12.64 -7.60
C SER A 10 -5.93 11.26 -8.23
N GLN A 11 -5.21 11.03 -9.33
CA GLN A 11 -5.35 9.80 -10.11
C GLN A 11 -4.96 8.61 -9.24
N GLU A 12 -5.91 7.70 -9.01
CA GLU A 12 -5.65 6.43 -8.35
C GLU A 12 -4.76 5.56 -9.25
N ARG A 13 -3.74 4.96 -8.63
CA ARG A 13 -2.77 4.08 -9.27
C ARG A 13 -2.66 2.80 -8.47
N LYS A 14 -2.23 1.72 -9.12
CA LYS A 14 -2.05 0.41 -8.50
C LYS A 14 -0.59 -0.01 -8.63
N ILE A 15 0.00 -0.52 -7.55
CA ILE A 15 1.32 -1.16 -7.56
C ILE A 15 1.25 -2.52 -6.90
N GLU A 16 2.05 -3.45 -7.39
CA GLU A 16 2.36 -4.69 -6.70
C GLU A 16 3.74 -4.57 -6.08
N ALA A 17 3.88 -5.02 -4.84
CA ALA A 17 5.09 -4.81 -4.07
C ALA A 17 5.26 -5.85 -2.96
N LEU A 18 6.51 -6.05 -2.52
CA LEU A 18 6.85 -6.83 -1.34
C LEU A 18 6.99 -5.89 -0.13
N VAL A 19 6.29 -6.18 0.95
CA VAL A 19 6.40 -5.37 2.19
C VAL A 19 7.69 -5.72 2.91
N LEU A 20 8.59 -4.74 3.03
CA LEU A 20 9.86 -4.88 3.73
C LEU A 20 9.71 -4.59 5.23
N ARG A 21 8.95 -3.55 5.56
CA ARG A 21 8.75 -3.10 6.94
C ARG A 21 7.41 -2.41 7.09
N THR A 22 6.78 -2.58 8.24
CA THR A 22 5.59 -1.84 8.63
C THR A 22 5.86 -1.06 9.90
N HIS A 23 5.24 0.09 10.03
CA HIS A 23 5.24 0.88 11.25
C HIS A 23 3.81 1.34 11.52
N VAL A 24 3.25 0.83 12.61
CA VAL A 24 1.92 1.20 13.07
C VAL A 24 2.06 2.38 14.01
N THR A 25 1.35 3.46 13.71
CA THR A 25 1.29 4.64 14.59
C THR A 25 0.06 4.59 15.47
N LEU A 26 -1.07 4.10 14.93
CA LEU A 26 -2.34 4.06 15.65
C LEU A 26 -3.25 2.99 15.06
N CYS A 27 -3.89 2.18 15.89
CA CYS A 27 -5.02 1.34 15.46
C CYS A 27 -6.26 1.79 16.23
N GLN A 28 -7.38 1.97 15.51
CA GLN A 28 -8.65 2.36 16.11
C GLN A 28 -9.74 1.36 15.74
N PHE A 29 -10.69 1.18 16.66
CA PHE A 29 -11.85 0.33 16.42
C PHE A 29 -12.89 0.99 15.50
N LYS A 30 -13.00 2.33 15.53
CA LYS A 30 -13.88 3.15 14.68
C LYS A 30 -13.18 4.48 14.30
N PRO A 31 -13.01 4.81 13.01
CA PRO A 31 -13.14 3.90 11.86
C PRO A 31 -12.20 2.71 12.01
N ARG A 32 -12.67 1.50 11.66
CA ARG A 32 -11.88 0.28 11.81
C ARG A 32 -10.64 0.37 10.92
N GLY A 33 -9.45 0.25 11.51
CA GLY A 33 -8.20 0.20 10.75
C GLY A 33 -6.98 0.64 11.55
N CYS A 34 -5.82 0.50 10.92
CA CYS A 34 -4.55 0.99 11.44
C CYS A 34 -3.99 2.06 10.52
N ALA A 35 -3.42 3.10 11.12
CA ALA A 35 -2.65 4.12 10.45
C ALA A 35 -1.16 3.96 10.72
N GLY A 36 -0.36 4.44 9.77
CA GLY A 36 1.09 4.44 9.87
C GLY A 36 1.72 4.49 8.49
N TYR A 37 2.80 3.75 8.32
CA TYR A 37 3.52 3.67 7.05
C TYR A 37 4.08 2.28 6.83
N MET A 38 4.32 1.95 5.57
CA MET A 38 5.04 0.74 5.18
C MET A 38 6.12 1.08 4.16
N VAL A 39 7.23 0.37 4.26
CA VAL A 39 8.29 0.38 3.24
C VAL A 39 8.09 -0.85 2.38
N VAL A 40 7.97 -0.64 1.08
CA VAL A 40 7.74 -1.71 0.10
C VAL A 40 8.84 -1.71 -0.95
N ALA A 41 9.23 -2.89 -1.42
CA ALA A 41 10.05 -3.07 -2.60
C ALA A 41 9.14 -3.25 -3.82
N THR A 42 9.34 -2.45 -4.85
CA THR A 42 8.62 -2.56 -6.13
C THR A 42 9.60 -2.78 -7.28
N THR A 43 9.11 -3.41 -8.34
CA THR A 43 9.82 -3.66 -9.61
C THR A 43 9.10 -3.01 -10.80
N GLU A 44 8.37 -1.91 -10.59
CA GLU A 44 7.79 -1.12 -11.68
C GLU A 44 8.82 -0.75 -12.78
N ARG A 45 10.12 -0.76 -12.44
CA ARG A 45 11.22 -0.63 -13.41
C ARG A 45 11.93 -1.98 -13.56
N PRO A 46 12.00 -2.54 -14.78
CA PRO A 46 12.76 -3.76 -15.06
C PRO A 46 14.22 -3.60 -14.59
N GLY A 47 14.71 -4.55 -13.79
CA GLY A 47 16.10 -4.58 -13.32
C GLY A 47 16.45 -3.62 -12.18
N LYS A 48 15.49 -2.85 -11.62
CA LYS A 48 15.74 -1.96 -10.48
C LYS A 48 14.71 -2.15 -9.38
N ARG A 49 15.16 -2.64 -8.22
CA ARG A 49 14.36 -2.63 -6.99
C ARG A 49 14.34 -1.21 -6.44
N GLU A 50 13.17 -0.58 -6.44
CA GLU A 50 12.97 0.69 -5.77
C GLU A 50 12.23 0.47 -4.45
N GLN A 51 12.67 1.17 -3.40
CA GLN A 51 11.99 1.16 -2.12
C GLN A 51 11.09 2.38 -2.03
N TRP A 52 9.82 2.15 -1.76
CA TRP A 52 8.82 3.21 -1.61
C TRP A 52 8.32 3.24 -0.17
N THR A 53 8.13 4.44 0.36
CA THR A 53 7.42 4.62 1.63
C THR A 53 5.97 4.97 1.32
N VAL A 54 5.05 4.10 1.73
CA VAL A 54 3.61 4.27 1.54
C VAL A 54 2.99 4.67 2.87
N GLN A 55 2.29 5.80 2.88
CA GLN A 55 1.51 6.27 4.02
C GLN A 55 0.14 5.58 4.02
N ILE A 56 -0.29 5.15 5.20
CA ILE A 56 -1.55 4.45 5.40
C ILE A 56 -2.37 5.29 6.38
N PRO A 57 -3.34 6.10 5.89
CA PRO A 57 -4.25 6.80 6.77
C PRO A 57 -5.23 5.84 7.46
N LEU A 58 -5.88 6.32 8.53
CA LEU A 58 -6.95 5.56 9.19
C LEU A 58 -8.08 5.27 8.20
N GLY A 59 -8.71 4.11 8.36
CA GLY A 59 -9.84 3.69 7.52
C GLY A 59 -9.46 3.09 6.17
N VAL A 60 -8.17 2.96 5.86
CA VAL A 60 -7.72 2.20 4.67
C VAL A 60 -8.04 0.71 4.89
N PRO A 61 -8.85 0.10 4.01
CA PRO A 61 -9.10 -1.34 4.07
C PRO A 61 -7.83 -2.10 3.68
N ILE A 62 -7.47 -3.06 4.53
CA ILE A 62 -6.40 -4.03 4.29
C ILE A 62 -7.04 -5.40 4.30
N ARG A 63 -6.99 -6.10 3.17
CA ARG A 63 -7.70 -7.37 2.97
C ARG A 63 -6.80 -8.50 2.50
N ARG A 64 -7.18 -9.73 2.83
CA ARG A 64 -6.69 -10.96 2.20
C ARG A 64 -7.91 -11.78 1.80
N GLY A 65 -8.26 -11.76 0.52
CA GLY A 65 -9.56 -12.24 0.07
C GLY A 65 -10.68 -11.49 0.79
N GLU A 66 -11.52 -12.21 1.54
CA GLU A 66 -12.64 -11.64 2.29
C GLU A 66 -12.25 -11.19 3.72
N ASP A 67 -11.06 -11.56 4.20
CA ASP A 67 -10.62 -11.28 5.57
C ASP A 67 -10.01 -9.89 5.71
N TYR A 68 -10.27 -9.25 6.85
CA TYR A 68 -9.56 -8.04 7.27
C TYR A 68 -8.23 -8.39 7.92
N VAL A 69 -7.17 -7.72 7.49
CA VAL A 69 -5.80 -7.95 7.97
C VAL A 69 -5.27 -6.69 8.64
N PHE A 70 -4.44 -6.86 9.67
CA PHE A 70 -3.81 -5.73 10.34
C PHE A 70 -2.53 -5.31 9.62
N LEU A 71 -2.23 -4.00 9.63
CA LEU A 71 -0.99 -3.48 9.06
C LEU A 71 0.25 -4.16 9.67
N ALA A 72 0.23 -4.44 10.97
CA ALA A 72 1.36 -5.08 11.67
C ALA A 72 1.72 -6.46 11.09
N SER A 73 0.75 -7.20 10.51
CA SER A 73 0.99 -8.55 9.98
C SER A 73 1.43 -8.58 8.51
N LEU A 74 1.60 -7.43 7.85
CA LEU A 74 1.94 -7.41 6.42
C LEU A 74 3.43 -7.62 6.11
N GLY A 75 4.32 -7.60 7.11
CA GLY A 75 5.76 -7.79 6.89
C GLY A 75 6.07 -9.08 6.12
N GLY A 76 6.83 -8.97 5.03
CA GLY A 76 7.17 -10.10 4.16
C GLY A 76 6.05 -10.56 3.23
N SER A 77 4.86 -9.94 3.27
CA SER A 77 3.77 -10.27 2.36
C SER A 77 3.91 -9.55 1.02
N ALA A 78 3.50 -10.23 -0.04
CA ALA A 78 3.22 -9.62 -1.32
C ALA A 78 1.86 -8.90 -1.26
N ILE A 79 1.82 -7.66 -1.72
CA ILE A 79 0.61 -6.85 -1.68
C ILE A 79 0.40 -6.11 -2.99
N SER A 80 -0.87 -5.88 -3.29
CA SER A 80 -1.35 -4.92 -4.28
C SER A 80 -1.86 -3.69 -3.53
N VAL A 81 -1.31 -2.51 -3.82
CA VAL A 81 -1.66 -1.24 -3.20
C VAL A 81 -2.32 -0.35 -4.24
N THR A 82 -3.55 0.05 -3.98
CA THR A 82 -4.14 1.21 -4.67
C THR A 82 -3.76 2.45 -3.90
N TYR A 83 -3.15 3.42 -4.57
CA TYR A 83 -2.62 4.63 -3.96
C TYR A 83 -2.90 5.86 -4.80
N VAL A 84 -2.81 7.01 -4.17
CA VAL A 84 -2.72 8.31 -4.85
C VAL A 84 -1.37 8.94 -4.53
N ARG A 85 -0.85 9.75 -5.45
CA ARG A 85 0.26 10.65 -5.14
C ARG A 85 -0.30 11.99 -4.71
N GLU A 86 -0.09 12.33 -3.44
CA GLU A 86 -0.44 13.63 -2.88
C GLU A 86 0.86 14.39 -2.62
N ARG A 87 1.15 15.41 -3.43
CA ARG A 87 2.43 16.13 -3.43
C ARG A 87 3.60 15.14 -3.59
N ASP A 88 4.40 14.95 -2.55
CA ASP A 88 5.57 14.06 -2.51
C ASP A 88 5.31 12.74 -1.75
N ALA A 89 4.06 12.49 -1.33
CA ALA A 89 3.68 11.31 -0.58
C ALA A 89 2.87 10.31 -1.42
N ILE A 90 3.17 9.03 -1.22
CA ILE A 90 2.36 7.91 -1.74
C ILE A 90 1.38 7.54 -0.64
N VAL A 91 0.09 7.77 -0.86
CA VAL A 91 -0.96 7.55 0.14
C VAL A 91 -1.85 6.38 -0.29
N ALA A 92 -1.90 5.34 0.53
CA ALA A 92 -2.73 4.17 0.28
C ALA A 92 -4.22 4.52 0.38
N ARG A 93 -5.00 3.96 -0.55
CA ARG A 93 -6.47 3.97 -0.56
C ARG A 93 -7.03 2.59 -0.26
N SER A 94 -6.37 1.53 -0.72
CA SER A 94 -6.67 0.15 -0.35
C SER A 94 -5.43 -0.73 -0.48
N ILE A 95 -5.39 -1.80 0.32
CA ILE A 95 -4.31 -2.79 0.30
C ILE A 95 -4.93 -4.18 0.24
N GLU A 96 -4.47 -4.98 -0.72
CA GLU A 96 -4.85 -6.37 -0.87
C GLU A 96 -3.60 -7.24 -0.76
N VAL A 97 -3.64 -8.25 0.10
CA VAL A 97 -2.61 -9.28 0.16
C VAL A 97 -2.81 -10.22 -1.01
N ILE A 98 -1.78 -10.38 -1.82
CA ILE A 98 -1.76 -11.25 -3.00
C ILE A 98 -0.74 -12.37 -2.78
N ASP A 99 -0.81 -13.41 -3.60
CA ASP A 99 0.16 -14.48 -3.54
C ASP A 99 1.55 -14.00 -3.95
N ALA A 100 2.59 -14.42 -3.19
CA ALA A 100 3.97 -14.05 -3.47
C ALA A 100 4.46 -14.49 -4.87
N LYS A 101 3.82 -15.53 -5.44
CA LYS A 101 4.03 -15.94 -6.83
C LYS A 101 3.61 -14.88 -7.86
N ALA A 102 2.61 -14.05 -7.55
CA ALA A 102 2.27 -12.91 -8.41
C ALA A 102 3.36 -11.82 -8.38
N VAL A 103 4.21 -11.82 -7.35
CA VAL A 103 5.32 -10.88 -7.12
C VAL A 103 6.67 -11.56 -7.39
N GLU A 104 6.69 -12.63 -8.20
CA GLU A 104 7.91 -13.41 -8.53
C GLU A 104 8.99 -12.64 -9.30
N VAL A 105 8.75 -11.38 -9.68
CA VAL A 105 9.79 -10.48 -10.23
C VAL A 105 10.66 -9.86 -9.12
N ILE A 106 10.28 -10.00 -7.84
CA ILE A 106 11.00 -9.45 -6.67
C ILE A 106 11.72 -10.59 -5.92
N ASP A 107 12.63 -11.27 -6.61
CA ASP A 107 13.43 -12.41 -6.13
C ASP A 107 13.85 -12.31 -4.63
N PRO A 108 13.65 -13.34 -3.79
CA PRO A 108 14.26 -13.36 -2.47
C PRO A 108 15.79 -13.30 -2.61
N PRO A 109 16.53 -12.59 -1.73
CA PRO A 109 17.97 -12.78 -1.68
C PRO A 109 18.22 -14.27 -1.37
N ALA A 110 18.96 -14.93 -2.26
CA ALA A 110 19.51 -16.25 -2.04
C ALA A 110 20.18 -16.29 -0.66
N ARG A 111 19.76 -17.24 0.18
CA ARG A 111 20.53 -17.63 1.36
C ARG A 111 21.73 -18.46 0.95
#